data_AF-A0A5C5Y2M9-F1
#
_entry.id   AF-A0A5C5Y2M9-F1
#
_cell.length_a   1.000
_cell.length_b   1.000
_cell.length_c   1.000
_cell.angle_alpha   90.00
_cell.angle_beta   90.00
_cell.angle_gamma   90.00
#
_symmetry.space_group_name_H-M   'P 1'
#
loop_
_entity.id
_entity.type
_entity.pdbx_description
1 polymer ?
#
loop_
_entity_poly.entity_id
_entity_poly.type
_entity_poly.pdbx_seq_one_letter_code
_entity_poly.pdbx_strand_id
1 'polypeptide(L)'
;MHCLQLANLASLLAQRGHAIAYREDAICPRALTDYWVACRSRSDLWHQAMARNRQAHQAGDWVALRRWWDDHLVVLQEILVSEMLSRVVACLAAASDQQFRSAPICAKTWSDEDAIDGPLPDADDWAIDPWGEIVVGGDSVPGYSMSHDKDRDASSSGDASAASSDKETPVGSGKQDLSPITDAIQSSHLDARNRVQFLMLHNRGCRVTDAVRLNRLRMTVERWTDALLGRMPVRLSTAMKYGFDKELIRSYADETAELGPTIGYSAAAALLNASMMNTLSRHVDRTPALPQANRRVAQSVIKMLRPNLFDDWGELKSLRQHRIECDHRHSELDGKSPTAWNMDADDSGDRGDAGAKDSLQRWYLA
;
A
#
# COMPACT_ATOMS: atom_id res chain seq x y z
N MET A 1 17.55 -1.37 12.87
CA MET A 1 16.81 -2.11 11.85
C MET A 1 17.49 -1.88 10.50
N HIS A 2 17.91 -2.94 9.84
CA HIS A 2 18.58 -2.90 8.53
C HIS A 2 17.57 -2.65 7.40
N CYS A 3 17.96 -2.04 6.27
CA CYS A 3 17.04 -1.76 5.17
C CYS A 3 16.47 -3.04 4.52
N LEU A 4 17.22 -4.15 4.58
CA LEU A 4 16.72 -5.48 4.18
C LEU A 4 15.51 -5.92 5.00
N GLN A 5 15.38 -5.51 6.27
CA GLN A 5 14.20 -5.82 7.07
C GLN A 5 12.97 -5.03 6.57
N LEU A 6 13.16 -3.86 5.96
CA LEU A 6 12.07 -3.12 5.30
C LEU A 6 11.63 -3.79 3.99
N ALA A 7 12.58 -4.33 3.21
CA ALA A 7 12.26 -5.12 2.02
C ALA A 7 11.52 -6.41 2.39
N ASN A 8 11.92 -7.08 3.48
CA ASN A 8 11.20 -8.23 4.01
C ASN A 8 9.77 -7.86 4.46
N LEU A 9 9.61 -6.72 5.14
CA LEU A 9 8.28 -6.21 5.50
C LEU A 9 7.43 -5.93 4.26
N ALA A 10 8.01 -5.34 3.20
CA ALA A 10 7.32 -5.13 1.93
C ALA A 10 6.83 -6.45 1.30
N SER A 11 7.66 -7.48 1.33
CA SER A 11 7.32 -8.82 0.85
C SER A 11 6.17 -9.45 1.66
N LEU A 12 6.21 -9.36 2.99
CA LEU A 12 5.12 -9.83 3.85
C LEU A 12 3.79 -9.11 3.57
N LEU A 13 3.84 -7.79 3.41
CA LEU A 13 2.67 -6.98 3.05
C LEU A 13 2.11 -7.37 1.68
N ALA A 14 2.97 -7.60 0.69
CA ALA A 14 2.55 -8.00 -0.65
C ALA A 14 1.83 -9.36 -0.63
N GLN A 15 2.38 -10.34 0.10
CA GLN A 15 1.81 -11.69 0.24
C GLN A 15 0.48 -11.69 1.01
N ARG A 16 0.36 -10.83 2.02
CA ARG A 16 -0.84 -10.74 2.88
C ARG A 16 -1.79 -9.62 2.46
N GLY A 17 -1.57 -9.00 1.31
CA GLY A 17 -2.29 -7.80 0.87
C GLY A 17 -3.81 -7.96 0.82
N HIS A 18 -4.31 -9.17 0.54
CA HIS A 18 -5.74 -9.49 0.53
C HIS A 18 -6.36 -9.32 1.91
N ALA A 19 -5.77 -9.90 2.96
CA ALA A 19 -6.27 -9.77 4.32
C ALA A 19 -6.26 -8.31 4.80
N ILE A 20 -5.36 -7.49 4.25
CA ILE A 20 -5.25 -6.06 4.56
C ILE A 20 -6.29 -5.25 3.77
N ALA A 21 -6.51 -5.57 2.50
CA ALA A 21 -7.39 -4.84 1.58
C ALA A 21 -8.88 -5.13 1.83
N TYR A 22 -9.25 -6.36 2.21
CA TYR A 22 -10.63 -6.79 2.55
C TYR A 22 -11.14 -6.22 3.89
N ARG A 23 -10.79 -4.98 4.17
CA ARG A 23 -11.00 -4.28 5.43
C ARG A 23 -12.43 -3.72 5.51
N GLU A 24 -13.22 -4.18 6.49
CA GLU A 24 -14.47 -3.49 6.86
C GLU A 24 -14.20 -2.29 7.79
N ASP A 25 -13.16 -2.39 8.63
CA ASP A 25 -12.83 -1.35 9.61
C ASP A 25 -11.79 -0.36 9.09
N ALA A 26 -11.94 0.91 9.43
CA ALA A 26 -11.00 1.96 9.03
C ALA A 26 -9.56 1.72 9.57
N ILE A 27 -8.56 2.23 8.86
CA ILE A 27 -7.19 2.36 9.40
C ILE A 27 -7.22 3.35 10.55
N CYS A 28 -6.60 2.99 11.69
CA CYS A 28 -6.44 3.93 12.78
C CYS A 28 -5.72 5.17 12.26
N PRO A 29 -6.35 6.36 12.26
CA PRO A 29 -5.73 7.58 11.70
C PRO A 29 -4.37 7.89 12.33
N ARG A 30 -4.24 7.61 13.63
CA ARG A 30 -2.99 7.77 14.38
C ARG A 30 -1.84 6.93 13.81
N ALA A 31 -2.10 5.70 13.35
CA ALA A 31 -1.06 4.86 12.76
C ALA A 31 -0.57 5.43 11.42
N LEU A 32 -1.48 6.00 10.63
CA LEU A 32 -1.15 6.66 9.38
C LEU A 32 -0.36 7.96 9.61
N THR A 33 -0.75 8.76 10.62
CA THR A 33 0.02 9.94 11.04
C THR A 33 1.43 9.54 11.52
N ASP A 34 1.54 8.51 12.35
CA ASP A 34 2.83 7.98 12.81
C ASP A 34 3.72 7.58 11.61
N TYR A 35 3.12 6.95 10.58
CA TYR A 35 3.84 6.54 9.37
C TYR A 35 4.32 7.73 8.56
N TRP A 36 3.46 8.73 8.35
CA TRP A 36 3.84 9.97 7.67
C TRP A 36 4.98 10.70 8.40
N VAL A 37 4.87 10.89 9.72
CA VAL A 37 5.91 11.54 10.54
C VAL A 37 7.23 10.77 10.49
N ALA A 38 7.18 9.44 10.60
CA ALA A 38 8.37 8.60 10.55
C ALA A 38 9.08 8.67 9.18
N CYS A 39 8.32 8.59 8.09
CA CYS A 39 8.84 8.74 6.74
C CYS A 39 9.43 10.14 6.51
N ARG A 40 8.73 11.20 6.93
CA ARG A 40 9.21 12.58 6.77
C ARG A 40 10.52 12.81 7.52
N SER A 41 10.58 12.40 8.78
CA SER A 41 11.79 12.52 9.60
C SER A 41 12.99 11.79 8.95
N ARG A 42 12.75 10.62 8.34
CA ARG A 42 13.78 9.88 7.62
C ARG A 42 14.22 10.59 6.34
N SER A 43 13.28 11.10 5.55
CA SER A 43 13.59 11.87 4.33
C SER A 43 14.41 13.13 4.65
N ASP A 44 14.16 13.80 5.77
CA ASP A 44 14.95 14.97 6.19
C ASP A 44 16.40 14.59 6.50
N LEU A 45 16.65 13.42 7.11
CA LEU A 45 18.02 12.90 7.32
C LEU A 45 18.72 12.60 5.99
N TRP A 46 18.03 12.00 5.03
CA TRP A 46 18.57 11.77 3.67
C TRP A 46 18.90 13.09 2.97
N HIS A 47 18.03 14.10 3.09
CA HIS A 47 18.26 15.43 2.53
C HIS A 47 19.48 16.12 3.15
N GLN A 48 19.65 16.04 4.47
CA GLN A 48 20.83 16.57 5.15
C GLN A 48 22.12 15.88 4.66
N ALA A 49 22.09 14.55 4.52
CA ALA A 49 23.21 13.79 3.98
C ALA A 49 23.58 14.26 2.57
N MET A 50 22.60 14.38 1.66
CA MET A 50 22.83 14.84 0.28
C MET A 50 23.19 16.34 0.19
N ALA A 51 22.74 17.18 1.11
CA ALA A 51 23.10 18.60 1.14
C ALA A 51 24.60 18.80 1.38
N ARG A 52 25.23 17.97 2.22
CA ARG A 52 26.68 17.98 2.45
C ARG A 52 27.47 17.64 1.18
N ASN A 53 26.97 16.72 0.35
CA ASN A 53 27.57 16.45 -0.96
C ASN A 53 27.54 17.69 -1.86
N ARG A 54 26.40 18.39 -1.92
CA ARG A 54 26.26 19.62 -2.73
C ARG A 54 27.20 20.72 -2.27
N GLN A 55 27.38 20.88 -0.95
CA GLN A 55 28.33 21.85 -0.40
C GLN A 55 29.78 21.52 -0.79
N ALA A 56 30.20 20.25 -0.65
CA ALA A 56 31.54 19.82 -1.08
C ALA A 56 31.75 20.00 -2.59
N HIS A 57 30.70 19.78 -3.39
CA HIS A 57 30.72 20.01 -4.84
C HIS A 57 30.90 21.48 -5.20
N GLN A 58 30.16 22.38 -4.54
CA GLN A 58 30.26 23.83 -4.74
C GLN A 58 31.62 24.38 -4.32
N ALA A 59 32.22 23.83 -3.26
CA ALA A 59 33.55 24.21 -2.82
C ALA A 59 34.68 23.70 -3.74
N GLY A 60 34.40 22.75 -4.65
CA GLY A 60 35.42 22.10 -5.48
C GLY A 60 36.38 21.20 -4.70
N ASP A 61 36.04 20.82 -3.46
CA ASP A 61 36.87 19.97 -2.60
C ASP A 61 36.68 18.50 -2.96
N TRP A 62 37.56 18.00 -3.84
CA TRP A 62 37.55 16.61 -4.29
C TRP A 62 37.80 15.59 -3.17
N VAL A 63 38.57 15.95 -2.15
CA VAL A 63 38.88 15.05 -1.03
C VAL A 63 37.64 14.91 -0.14
N ALA A 64 36.98 16.03 0.16
CA ALA A 64 35.70 16.01 0.88
C ALA A 64 34.61 15.26 0.11
N LEU A 65 34.53 15.44 -1.22
CA LEU A 65 33.60 14.68 -2.07
C LEU A 65 33.86 13.18 -1.99
N ARG A 66 35.12 12.77 -2.07
CA ARG A 66 35.48 11.36 -1.98
C ARG A 66 35.10 10.76 -0.63
N ARG A 67 35.50 11.43 0.44
CA ARG A 67 35.18 11.00 1.81
C ARG A 67 33.68 10.90 2.04
N TRP A 68 32.91 11.85 1.50
CA TRP A 68 31.45 11.80 1.57
C TRP A 68 30.87 10.53 0.95
N TRP A 69 31.37 10.11 -0.23
CA TRP A 69 30.92 8.88 -0.88
C TRP A 69 31.22 7.64 -0.05
N ASP A 70 32.44 7.54 0.49
CA ASP A 70 32.83 6.44 1.37
C ASP A 70 31.92 6.39 2.63
N ASP A 71 31.60 7.55 3.21
CA ASP A 71 30.78 7.66 4.42
C ASP A 71 29.27 7.44 4.19
N HIS A 72 28.75 7.74 2.99
CA HIS A 72 27.30 7.77 2.72
C HIS A 72 26.80 6.71 1.73
N LEU A 73 27.68 5.84 1.23
CA LEU A 73 27.27 4.76 0.31
C LEU A 73 26.11 3.92 0.88
N VAL A 74 26.14 3.61 2.17
CA VAL A 74 25.09 2.83 2.86
C VAL A 74 23.75 3.58 2.89
N VAL A 75 23.76 4.90 3.02
CA VAL A 75 22.54 5.73 2.97
C VAL A 75 21.90 5.65 1.59
N LEU A 76 22.71 5.70 0.53
CA LEU A 76 22.22 5.60 -0.85
C LEU A 76 21.60 4.22 -1.13
N GLN A 77 22.22 3.16 -0.63
CA GLN A 77 21.65 1.80 -0.71
C GLN A 77 20.33 1.69 0.05
N GLU A 78 20.24 2.30 1.25
CA GLU A 78 19.01 2.33 2.05
C GLU A 78 17.86 3.05 1.32
N ILE A 79 18.13 4.19 0.67
CA ILE A 79 17.13 4.92 -0.14
C ILE A 79 16.58 4.00 -1.23
N LEU A 80 17.45 3.31 -1.97
CA LEU A 80 17.01 2.40 -3.03
C LEU A 80 16.17 1.24 -2.47
N VAL A 81 16.67 0.50 -1.48
CA VAL A 81 16.00 -0.71 -0.96
C VAL A 81 14.67 -0.38 -0.28
N SER A 82 14.59 0.73 0.46
CA SER A 82 13.37 1.09 1.17
C SER A 82 12.24 1.61 0.26
N GLU A 83 12.51 1.80 -1.04
CA GLU A 83 11.49 2.12 -2.05
C GLU A 83 10.47 0.99 -2.23
N MET A 84 10.88 -0.27 -2.04
CA MET A 84 10.00 -1.44 -2.14
C MET A 84 8.82 -1.30 -1.17
N LEU A 85 9.11 -0.92 0.08
CA LEU A 85 8.10 -0.76 1.11
C LEU A 85 7.15 0.40 0.80
N SER A 86 7.67 1.56 0.37
CA SER A 86 6.82 2.71 0.08
C SER A 86 5.86 2.46 -1.09
N ARG A 87 6.32 1.76 -2.14
CA ARG A 87 5.47 1.35 -3.27
C ARG A 87 4.41 0.33 -2.88
N VAL A 88 4.77 -0.71 -2.13
CA VAL A 88 3.80 -1.72 -1.66
C VAL A 88 2.74 -1.10 -0.75
N VAL A 89 3.13 -0.24 0.20
CA VAL A 89 2.18 0.44 1.09
C VAL A 89 1.25 1.38 0.32
N ALA A 90 1.77 2.15 -0.64
CA ALA A 90 0.94 3.02 -1.46
C ALA A 90 -0.03 2.24 -2.37
N CYS A 91 0.42 1.10 -2.92
CA CYS A 91 -0.43 0.20 -3.68
C CYS A 91 -1.57 -0.39 -2.83
N LEU A 92 -1.27 -0.83 -1.60
CA LEU A 92 -2.28 -1.34 -0.67
C LEU A 92 -3.30 -0.27 -0.27
N ALA A 93 -2.84 0.96 0.00
CA ALA A 93 -3.72 2.09 0.32
C ALA A 93 -4.66 2.40 -0.86
N ALA A 94 -4.14 2.45 -2.08
CA ALA A 94 -4.94 2.65 -3.29
C ALA A 94 -5.95 1.53 -3.54
N ALA A 95 -5.57 0.28 -3.30
CA ALA A 95 -6.48 -0.85 -3.41
C ALA A 95 -7.60 -0.79 -2.37
N SER A 96 -7.26 -0.41 -1.13
CA SER A 96 -8.23 -0.27 -0.02
C SER A 96 -9.24 0.84 -0.30
N ASP A 97 -8.80 2.01 -0.77
CA ASP A 97 -9.68 3.13 -1.12
C ASP A 97 -10.60 2.77 -2.30
N GLN A 98 -10.11 2.03 -3.30
CA GLN A 98 -10.92 1.56 -4.42
C GLN A 98 -11.98 0.55 -3.99
N GLN A 99 -11.63 -0.39 -3.12
CA GLN A 99 -12.59 -1.36 -2.59
C GLN A 99 -13.70 -0.65 -1.80
N PHE A 100 -13.33 0.37 -1.01
CA PHE A 100 -14.27 1.19 -0.28
C PHE A 100 -15.25 1.95 -1.19
N ARG A 101 -14.79 2.45 -2.34
CA ARG A 101 -15.63 3.12 -3.35
C ARG A 101 -16.47 2.15 -4.19
N SER A 102 -16.00 0.92 -4.37
CA SER A 102 -16.67 -0.10 -5.19
C SER A 102 -17.75 -0.87 -4.43
N ALA A 103 -17.71 -0.86 -3.09
CA ALA A 103 -18.74 -1.47 -2.28
C ALA A 103 -20.07 -0.76 -2.60
N PRO A 104 -21.05 -1.47 -3.22
CA PRO A 104 -22.34 -0.86 -3.52
C PRO A 104 -22.92 -0.32 -2.22
N ILE A 105 -23.65 0.79 -2.35
CA ILE A 105 -24.41 1.43 -1.28
C ILE A 105 -25.58 0.49 -0.89
N CYS A 106 -25.32 -0.75 -0.50
CA CYS A 106 -26.31 -1.65 0.09
C CYS A 106 -26.64 -1.26 1.54
N ALA A 107 -26.05 -0.17 2.04
CA ALA A 107 -26.50 0.56 3.22
C ALA A 107 -27.45 1.73 2.88
N LYS A 108 -27.90 1.88 1.62
CA LYS A 108 -29.23 2.47 1.39
C LYS A 108 -30.20 1.39 1.80
N THR A 109 -30.61 1.48 3.05
CA THR A 109 -31.89 1.00 3.57
C THR A 109 -32.53 -0.06 2.65
N TRP A 110 -32.44 -1.31 3.07
CA TRP A 110 -33.66 -2.12 3.06
C TRP A 110 -34.70 -1.33 3.86
N SER A 111 -35.29 -0.32 3.26
CA SER A 111 -36.57 0.21 3.66
C SER A 111 -37.54 -0.85 3.20
N ASP A 112 -38.13 -1.56 4.16
CA ASP A 112 -39.15 -2.61 3.97
C ASP A 112 -40.41 -2.14 3.18
N GLU A 113 -40.38 -0.96 2.55
CA GLU A 113 -41.50 -0.37 1.81
C GLU A 113 -41.51 -0.69 0.31
N ASP A 114 -40.42 -1.19 -0.29
CA ASP A 114 -40.34 -1.45 -1.74
C ASP A 114 -40.35 -2.94 -2.16
N ALA A 115 -40.58 -3.86 -1.22
CA ALA A 115 -40.74 -5.28 -1.55
C ALA A 115 -42.23 -5.65 -1.63
N ILE A 116 -42.71 -5.77 -2.88
CA ILE A 116 -43.81 -6.62 -3.43
C ILE A 116 -44.57 -5.80 -4.50
N ASP A 117 -44.66 -6.36 -5.73
CA ASP A 117 -45.44 -5.90 -6.91
C ASP A 117 -44.72 -5.15 -8.07
N GLY A 118 -43.51 -5.58 -8.45
CA GLY A 118 -42.97 -5.33 -9.79
C GLY A 118 -42.98 -6.60 -10.65
N PRO A 119 -43.55 -6.61 -11.88
CA PRO A 119 -43.54 -7.78 -12.76
C PRO A 119 -42.10 -8.17 -13.17
N LEU A 120 -41.79 -9.46 -13.16
CA LEU A 120 -40.50 -9.98 -13.63
C LEU A 120 -40.27 -9.62 -15.10
N PRO A 121 -39.07 -9.14 -15.49
CA PRO A 121 -38.73 -8.96 -16.89
C PRO A 121 -38.61 -10.31 -17.62
N ASP A 122 -39.13 -10.37 -18.85
CA ASP A 122 -39.14 -11.55 -19.71
C ASP A 122 -37.73 -12.02 -20.06
N ALA A 123 -37.55 -13.34 -20.13
CA ALA A 123 -36.25 -14.01 -20.19
C ALA A 123 -35.50 -13.92 -21.53
N ASP A 124 -35.99 -13.16 -22.52
CA ASP A 124 -35.49 -13.18 -23.90
C ASP A 124 -34.54 -12.02 -24.28
N ASP A 125 -34.20 -11.13 -23.34
CA ASP A 125 -33.52 -9.85 -23.68
C ASP A 125 -32.00 -9.80 -23.34
N TRP A 126 -31.36 -10.94 -23.03
CA TRP A 126 -29.91 -10.99 -22.78
C TRP A 126 -29.15 -11.52 -23.99
N ALA A 127 -28.41 -10.64 -24.68
CA ALA A 127 -27.38 -11.05 -25.63
C ALA A 127 -26.04 -11.22 -24.89
N ILE A 128 -25.51 -12.45 -24.90
CA ILE A 128 -24.15 -12.77 -24.44
C ILE A 128 -23.22 -12.71 -25.65
N ASP A 129 -22.13 -11.97 -25.53
CA ASP A 129 -21.12 -11.89 -26.58
C ASP A 129 -20.25 -13.18 -26.63
N PRO A 130 -19.40 -13.36 -27.66
CA PRO A 130 -18.57 -14.57 -27.80
C PRO A 130 -17.55 -14.81 -26.68
N TRP A 131 -17.40 -13.87 -25.74
CA TRP A 131 -16.44 -13.92 -24.65
C TRP A 131 -17.11 -14.05 -23.26
N GLY A 132 -18.45 -14.13 -23.22
CA GLY A 132 -19.20 -14.46 -22.02
C GLY A 132 -19.59 -13.26 -21.14
N GLU A 133 -19.57 -12.03 -21.66
CA GLU A 133 -20.05 -10.85 -20.93
C GLU A 133 -21.47 -10.45 -21.34
N ILE A 134 -22.26 -9.98 -20.36
CA ILE A 134 -23.61 -9.45 -20.55
C ILE A 134 -23.49 -8.02 -21.08
N VAL A 135 -23.88 -7.80 -22.34
CA VAL A 135 -23.86 -6.47 -22.95
C VAL A 135 -25.16 -5.75 -22.64
N VAL A 136 -25.11 -4.76 -21.76
CA VAL A 136 -26.25 -3.83 -21.54
C VAL A 136 -26.23 -2.80 -22.68
N GLY A 137 -27.22 -2.86 -23.55
CA GLY A 137 -27.30 -2.03 -24.77
C GLY A 137 -27.25 -0.54 -24.47
N GLY A 138 -26.30 0.19 -25.08
CA GLY A 138 -26.24 1.64 -24.93
C GLY A 138 -25.12 2.40 -25.64
N ASP A 139 -23.98 1.78 -25.97
CA ASP A 139 -22.82 2.57 -26.43
C ASP A 139 -22.62 2.53 -27.95
N SER A 140 -23.10 3.58 -28.62
CA SER A 140 -22.72 3.93 -29.99
C SER A 140 -21.28 4.48 -30.02
N VAL A 141 -20.45 3.90 -30.88
CA VAL A 141 -19.07 4.34 -31.14
C VAL A 141 -19.06 5.66 -31.94
N PRO A 142 -18.34 6.73 -31.51
CA PRO A 142 -18.21 7.92 -32.33
C PRO A 142 -17.00 7.86 -33.27
N GLY A 143 -17.29 8.06 -34.56
CA GLY A 143 -16.34 8.30 -35.62
C GLY A 143 -15.69 9.69 -35.56
N TYR A 144 -14.48 9.73 -36.09
CA TYR A 144 -13.58 10.89 -36.21
C TYR A 144 -14.08 11.86 -37.30
N SER A 145 -14.25 13.14 -36.99
CA SER A 145 -14.42 14.21 -37.99
C SER A 145 -13.75 15.50 -37.52
N MET A 146 -12.81 15.99 -38.33
CA MET A 146 -12.20 17.32 -38.22
C MET A 146 -13.05 18.35 -38.96
N SER A 147 -13.30 19.50 -38.33
CA SER A 147 -13.51 20.76 -39.05
C SER A 147 -13.23 22.00 -38.17
N HIS A 148 -12.92 23.06 -38.90
CA HIS A 148 -12.30 24.33 -38.54
C HIS A 148 -13.17 25.36 -37.79
N ASP A 149 -12.45 26.28 -37.14
CA ASP A 149 -12.73 27.72 -36.88
C ASP A 149 -13.95 28.15 -36.06
N LYS A 150 -13.72 28.95 -34.99
CA LYS A 150 -13.91 30.42 -35.01
C LYS A 150 -13.77 31.05 -33.62
N ASP A 151 -13.22 32.27 -33.66
CA ASP A 151 -13.17 33.28 -32.60
C ASP A 151 -14.51 33.52 -31.89
N ARG A 152 -14.45 33.84 -30.59
CA ARG A 152 -15.33 34.85 -29.96
C ARG A 152 -14.87 35.26 -28.56
N ASP A 153 -14.52 36.54 -28.46
CA ASP A 153 -14.56 37.33 -27.23
C ASP A 153 -16.00 37.42 -26.68
N ALA A 154 -16.16 37.49 -25.35
CA ALA A 154 -16.88 38.55 -24.65
C ALA A 154 -17.26 38.16 -23.21
N SER A 155 -16.89 39.07 -22.31
CA SER A 155 -17.44 39.37 -20.99
C SER A 155 -18.92 39.03 -20.75
N SER A 156 -19.21 38.48 -19.58
CA SER A 156 -20.52 38.58 -18.93
C SER A 156 -20.36 38.38 -17.41
N SER A 157 -20.37 39.51 -16.70
CA SER A 157 -20.67 39.65 -15.28
C SER A 157 -22.12 39.23 -15.00
N GLY A 158 -22.32 38.36 -14.01
CA GLY A 158 -23.63 37.97 -13.53
C GLY A 158 -23.61 37.76 -12.02
N ASP A 159 -23.99 38.79 -11.28
CA ASP A 159 -24.41 38.72 -9.89
C ASP A 159 -25.66 37.84 -9.76
N ALA A 160 -25.66 36.86 -8.86
CA ALA A 160 -26.88 36.24 -8.38
C ALA A 160 -26.78 35.81 -6.91
N SER A 161 -27.72 36.38 -6.17
CA SER A 161 -27.99 36.35 -4.75
C SER A 161 -28.16 34.98 -4.10
N ALA A 162 -27.53 34.89 -2.93
CA ALA A 162 -27.98 34.28 -1.69
C ALA A 162 -29.42 33.69 -1.66
N ALA A 163 -29.49 32.37 -1.48
CA ALA A 163 -30.56 31.71 -0.72
C ALA A 163 -29.92 30.56 0.06
N SER A 164 -29.61 30.82 1.33
CA SER A 164 -29.06 29.85 2.28
C SER A 164 -30.16 28.87 2.71
N SER A 165 -30.24 27.74 2.03
CA SER A 165 -30.88 26.54 2.57
C SER A 165 -29.81 25.76 3.31
N ASP A 166 -29.78 25.90 4.63
CA ASP A 166 -28.98 25.09 5.55
C ASP A 166 -29.47 23.64 5.49
N LYS A 167 -29.04 22.95 4.45
CA LYS A 167 -29.13 21.50 4.34
C LYS A 167 -27.96 20.98 5.16
N GLU A 168 -28.21 20.69 6.44
CA GLU A 168 -27.29 19.92 7.28
C GLU A 168 -26.99 18.62 6.54
N THR A 169 -25.88 18.63 5.79
CA THR A 169 -25.32 17.41 5.23
C THR A 169 -24.93 16.57 6.43
N PRO A 170 -25.45 15.34 6.57
CA PRO A 170 -25.07 14.47 7.67
C PRO A 170 -23.55 14.43 7.65
N VAL A 171 -22.94 14.74 8.80
CA VAL A 171 -21.48 14.69 9.00
C VAL A 171 -21.06 13.29 8.61
N GLY A 172 -20.72 13.13 7.33
CA GLY A 172 -20.42 11.85 6.74
C GLY A 172 -19.28 11.30 7.54
N SER A 173 -19.44 10.11 8.11
CA SER A 173 -18.40 9.45 8.89
C SER A 173 -17.10 9.62 8.10
N GLY A 174 -16.19 10.45 8.61
CA GLY A 174 -15.08 11.00 7.83
C GLY A 174 -14.08 9.91 7.49
N LYS A 175 -14.42 9.08 6.50
CA LYS A 175 -13.58 8.00 6.02
C LYS A 175 -12.43 8.66 5.27
N GLN A 176 -11.28 8.66 5.93
CA GLN A 176 -10.07 9.27 5.41
C GLN A 176 -9.51 8.37 4.31
N ASP A 177 -9.49 8.89 3.08
CA ASP A 177 -8.76 8.27 1.97
C ASP A 177 -7.28 8.14 2.36
N LEU A 178 -6.73 6.93 2.23
CA LEU A 178 -5.36 6.63 2.62
C LEU A 178 -4.37 7.03 1.52
N SER A 179 -4.80 6.88 0.26
CA SER A 179 -3.97 7.05 -0.93
C SER A 179 -3.28 8.40 -0.99
N PRO A 180 -3.91 9.55 -0.69
CA PRO A 180 -3.23 10.84 -0.78
C PRO A 180 -2.01 10.93 0.14
N ILE A 181 -2.10 10.37 1.35
CA ILE A 181 -1.01 10.40 2.33
C ILE A 181 0.11 9.46 1.90
N THR A 182 -0.22 8.23 1.47
CA THR A 182 0.79 7.27 1.02
C THR A 182 1.44 7.66 -0.31
N ASP A 183 0.70 8.29 -1.22
CA ASP A 183 1.22 8.84 -2.48
C ASP A 183 2.17 10.01 -2.21
N ALA A 184 1.87 10.87 -1.24
CA ALA A 184 2.79 11.94 -0.82
C ALA A 184 4.11 11.37 -0.25
N ILE A 185 4.03 10.31 0.57
CA ILE A 185 5.21 9.61 1.10
C ILE A 185 6.02 8.96 -0.03
N GLN A 186 5.35 8.26 -0.94
CA GLN A 186 5.99 7.66 -2.11
C GLN A 186 6.66 8.72 -2.97
N SER A 187 6.01 9.86 -3.22
CA SER A 187 6.57 10.98 -3.98
C SER A 187 7.84 11.54 -3.34
N SER A 188 7.84 11.73 -2.01
CA SER A 188 9.06 12.13 -1.28
C SER A 188 10.19 11.10 -1.43
N HIS A 189 9.86 9.81 -1.51
CA HIS A 189 10.83 8.75 -1.71
C HIS A 189 11.42 8.79 -3.14
N LEU A 190 10.57 9.03 -4.15
CA LEU A 190 10.99 9.16 -5.54
C LEU A 190 11.92 10.36 -5.75
N ASP A 191 11.71 11.49 -5.07
CA ASP A 191 12.65 12.62 -5.09
C ASP A 191 14.03 12.20 -4.55
N ALA A 192 14.07 11.52 -3.39
CA ALA A 192 15.31 11.02 -2.82
C ALA A 192 16.03 10.06 -3.78
N ARG A 193 15.32 9.09 -4.36
CA ARG A 193 15.85 8.15 -5.36
C ARG A 193 16.39 8.87 -6.61
N ASN A 194 15.65 9.84 -7.15
CA ASN A 194 16.08 10.59 -8.34
C ASN A 194 17.36 11.38 -8.06
N ARG A 195 17.54 11.90 -6.84
CA ARG A 195 18.81 12.52 -6.42
C ARG A 195 19.94 11.51 -6.31
N VAL A 196 19.70 10.29 -5.81
CA VAL A 196 20.71 9.21 -5.84
C VAL A 196 21.14 8.91 -7.27
N GLN A 197 20.20 8.81 -8.20
CA GLN A 197 20.50 8.60 -9.63
C GLN A 197 21.31 9.74 -10.22
N PHE A 198 20.95 10.99 -9.91
CA PHE A 198 21.71 12.16 -10.33
C PHE A 198 23.16 12.10 -9.83
N LEU A 199 23.37 11.73 -8.56
CA LEU A 199 24.71 11.54 -7.98
C LEU A 199 25.50 10.44 -8.69
N MET A 200 24.85 9.31 -9.02
CA MET A 200 25.45 8.21 -9.77
C MET A 200 25.81 8.57 -11.22
N LEU A 201 25.11 9.52 -11.85
CA LEU A 201 25.43 9.96 -13.21
C LEU A 201 26.58 10.98 -13.22
N HIS A 202 26.57 11.93 -12.29
CA HIS A 202 27.55 13.01 -12.25
C HIS A 202 28.87 12.61 -11.58
N ASN A 203 28.92 11.48 -10.87
CA ASN A 203 30.09 10.70 -10.41
C ASN A 203 31.29 11.45 -9.80
N ARG A 204 31.17 12.74 -9.46
CA ARG A 204 32.27 13.49 -8.86
C ARG A 204 32.61 12.91 -7.48
N GLY A 205 33.82 12.37 -7.35
CA GLY A 205 34.30 11.70 -6.13
C GLY A 205 33.86 10.24 -5.97
N CYS A 206 32.96 9.70 -6.79
CA CYS A 206 32.50 8.31 -6.68
C CYS A 206 33.53 7.34 -7.29
N ARG A 207 33.72 6.15 -6.72
CA ARG A 207 34.41 5.07 -7.45
C ARG A 207 33.47 4.55 -8.53
N VAL A 208 34.01 4.25 -9.72
CA VAL A 208 33.25 3.56 -10.78
C VAL A 208 32.64 2.26 -10.26
N THR A 209 33.36 1.53 -9.39
CA THR A 209 32.86 0.31 -8.75
C THR A 209 31.61 0.54 -7.91
N ASP A 210 31.55 1.64 -7.17
CA ASP A 210 30.43 1.98 -6.29
C ASP A 210 29.21 2.42 -7.10
N ALA A 211 29.42 3.21 -8.16
CA ALA A 211 28.38 3.59 -9.10
C ALA A 211 27.77 2.36 -9.80
N VAL A 212 28.60 1.43 -10.29
CA VAL A 212 28.14 0.17 -10.89
C VAL A 212 27.39 -0.69 -9.88
N ARG A 213 27.89 -0.79 -8.64
CA ARG A 213 27.23 -1.52 -7.55
C ARG A 213 25.85 -0.94 -7.24
N LEU A 214 25.73 0.39 -7.11
CA LEU A 214 24.45 1.07 -6.88
C LEU A 214 23.48 0.87 -8.05
N ASN A 215 23.96 0.90 -9.30
CA ASN A 215 23.08 0.67 -10.45
C ASN A 215 22.57 -0.77 -10.49
N ARG A 216 23.41 -1.76 -10.17
CA ARG A 216 22.97 -3.16 -10.03
C ARG A 216 21.95 -3.33 -8.92
N LEU A 217 22.17 -2.69 -7.76
CA LEU A 217 21.21 -2.69 -6.67
C LEU A 217 19.88 -2.08 -7.10
N ARG A 218 19.90 -0.91 -7.76
CA ARG A 218 18.70 -0.24 -8.30
C ARG A 218 17.90 -1.18 -9.21
N MET A 219 18.52 -1.75 -10.23
CA MET A 219 17.84 -2.65 -11.17
C MET A 219 17.27 -3.88 -10.45
N THR A 220 17.96 -4.39 -9.44
CA THR A 220 17.50 -5.53 -8.66
C THR A 220 16.28 -5.17 -7.80
N VAL A 221 16.30 -4.01 -7.15
CA VAL A 221 15.17 -3.48 -6.38
C VAL A 221 13.96 -3.26 -7.28
N GLU A 222 14.13 -2.69 -8.48
CA GLU A 222 13.06 -2.46 -9.44
C GLU A 222 12.38 -3.77 -9.84
N ARG A 223 13.18 -4.76 -10.27
CA ARG A 223 12.68 -6.08 -10.65
C ARG A 223 11.92 -6.78 -9.52
N TRP A 224 12.46 -6.75 -8.30
CA TRP A 224 11.79 -7.37 -7.15
C TRP A 224 10.54 -6.60 -6.72
N THR A 225 10.51 -5.28 -6.89
CA THR A 225 9.31 -4.49 -6.64
C THR A 225 8.19 -4.91 -7.58
N ASP A 226 8.48 -5.04 -8.88
CA ASP A 226 7.50 -5.48 -9.88
C ASP A 226 7.00 -6.90 -9.60
N ALA A 227 7.89 -7.80 -9.16
CA ALA A 227 7.51 -9.14 -8.71
C ALA A 227 6.59 -9.11 -7.49
N LEU A 228 6.88 -8.28 -6.48
CA LEU A 228 6.01 -8.13 -5.31
C LEU A 228 4.64 -7.56 -5.69
N LEU A 229 4.60 -6.51 -6.52
CA LEU A 229 3.36 -5.87 -6.96
C LEU A 229 2.50 -6.78 -7.85
N GLY A 230 3.11 -7.56 -8.74
CA GLY A 230 2.39 -8.51 -9.59
C GLY A 230 1.73 -9.64 -8.80
N ARG A 231 2.35 -10.09 -7.71
CA ARG A 231 1.79 -11.13 -6.84
C ARG A 231 0.79 -10.61 -5.81
N MET A 232 0.58 -9.29 -5.73
CA MET A 232 -0.39 -8.72 -4.82
C MET A 232 -1.81 -9.02 -5.28
N PRO A 233 -2.71 -9.42 -4.37
CA PRO A 233 -4.12 -9.70 -4.67
C PRO A 233 -4.93 -8.39 -4.74
N VAL A 234 -4.46 -7.45 -5.56
CA VAL A 234 -5.09 -6.16 -5.81
C VAL A 234 -5.46 -6.07 -7.28
N ARG A 235 -6.31 -5.10 -7.66
CA ARG A 235 -6.58 -4.83 -9.08
C ARG A 235 -5.28 -4.56 -9.81
N LEU A 236 -5.06 -5.25 -10.94
CA LEU A 236 -3.83 -5.16 -11.72
C LEU A 236 -3.52 -3.71 -12.15
N SER A 237 -4.56 -2.93 -12.50
CA SER A 237 -4.43 -1.51 -12.84
C SER A 237 -3.82 -0.68 -11.71
N THR A 238 -4.15 -1.01 -10.46
CA THR A 238 -3.60 -0.36 -9.26
C THR A 238 -2.15 -0.76 -9.06
N ALA A 239 -1.80 -2.05 -9.16
CA ALA A 239 -0.41 -2.51 -9.08
C ALA A 239 0.49 -1.83 -10.13
N MET A 240 0.00 -1.73 -11.37
CA MET A 240 0.73 -1.09 -12.48
C MET A 240 1.02 0.40 -12.28
N LYS A 241 0.24 1.13 -11.46
CA LYS A 241 0.53 2.54 -11.11
C LYS A 241 1.81 2.67 -10.29
N TYR A 242 2.13 1.65 -9.49
CA TYR A 242 3.23 1.69 -8.51
C TYR A 242 4.46 0.90 -8.93
N GLY A 243 4.46 0.24 -10.09
CA GLY A 243 5.61 -0.51 -10.59
C GLY A 243 6.50 0.23 -11.57
N PHE A 244 7.48 -0.46 -12.13
CA PHE A 244 8.42 0.01 -13.14
C PHE A 244 8.12 -0.60 -14.50
N ASP A 245 8.09 -1.94 -14.58
CA ASP A 245 7.81 -2.70 -15.78
C ASP A 245 6.40 -3.33 -15.71
N LYS A 246 5.48 -2.79 -16.51
CA LYS A 246 4.07 -3.23 -16.54
C LYS A 246 3.91 -4.66 -17.09
N GLU A 247 4.78 -5.08 -18.00
CA GLU A 247 4.72 -6.43 -18.59
C GLU A 247 5.16 -7.46 -17.57
N LEU A 248 6.23 -7.16 -16.83
CA LEU A 248 6.72 -8.02 -15.75
C LEU A 248 5.68 -8.18 -14.63
N ILE A 249 5.04 -7.08 -14.21
CA ILE A 249 3.96 -7.12 -13.21
C ILE A 249 2.81 -8.02 -13.69
N ARG A 250 2.39 -7.89 -14.96
CA ARG A 250 1.34 -8.74 -15.53
C ARG A 250 1.74 -10.21 -15.52
N SER A 251 2.95 -10.53 -15.96
CA SER A 251 3.46 -11.91 -15.94
C SER A 251 3.43 -12.55 -14.55
N TYR A 252 3.81 -11.80 -13.50
CA TYR A 252 3.73 -12.29 -12.11
C TYR A 252 2.30 -12.38 -11.57
N ALA A 253 1.40 -11.53 -12.05
CA ALA A 253 -0.02 -11.62 -11.73
C ALA A 253 -0.66 -12.87 -12.35
N ASP A 254 -0.33 -13.16 -13.61
CA ASP A 254 -0.79 -14.35 -14.33
C ASP A 254 -0.27 -15.63 -13.63
N GLU A 255 1.03 -15.69 -13.30
CA GLU A 255 1.63 -16.80 -12.53
C GLU A 255 0.92 -17.01 -11.17
N THR A 256 0.54 -15.91 -10.52
CA THR A 256 -0.17 -15.97 -9.23
C THR A 256 -1.60 -16.47 -9.38
N ALA A 257 -2.28 -16.07 -10.45
CA ALA A 257 -3.62 -16.53 -10.76
C ALA A 257 -3.64 -18.04 -11.06
N GLU A 258 -2.64 -18.54 -11.80
CA GLU A 258 -2.49 -19.97 -12.12
C GLU A 258 -2.26 -20.84 -10.88
N LEU A 259 -1.50 -20.37 -9.89
CA LEU A 259 -1.20 -21.13 -8.67
C LEU A 259 -2.40 -21.30 -7.73
N GLY A 260 -3.40 -20.42 -7.82
CA GLY A 260 -4.57 -20.38 -6.94
C GLY A 260 -4.21 -20.26 -5.44
N PRO A 261 -5.20 -20.38 -4.53
CA PRO A 261 -4.99 -20.33 -3.08
C PRO A 261 -4.38 -21.63 -2.49
N THR A 262 -3.63 -22.39 -3.29
CA THR A 262 -3.12 -23.72 -2.91
C THR A 262 -1.91 -23.63 -1.98
N ILE A 263 -1.52 -24.77 -1.39
CA ILE A 263 -0.27 -24.91 -0.61
C ILE A 263 0.95 -24.44 -1.43
N GLY A 264 0.89 -24.58 -2.76
CA GLY A 264 1.93 -24.13 -3.69
C GLY A 264 2.19 -22.62 -3.60
N TYR A 265 1.15 -21.80 -3.38
CA TYR A 265 1.31 -20.34 -3.29
C TYR A 265 2.19 -19.93 -2.12
N SER A 266 1.99 -20.54 -0.94
CA SER A 266 2.78 -20.21 0.26
C SER A 266 4.24 -20.61 0.10
N ALA A 267 4.51 -21.78 -0.49
CA ALA A 267 5.86 -22.25 -0.74
C ALA A 267 6.57 -21.37 -1.78
N ALA A 268 5.89 -21.04 -2.88
CA ALA A 268 6.41 -20.14 -3.91
C ALA A 268 6.72 -18.75 -3.35
N ALA A 269 5.83 -18.19 -2.51
CA ALA A 269 6.05 -16.92 -1.84
C ALA A 269 7.26 -16.94 -0.89
N ALA A 270 7.43 -18.01 -0.12
CA ALA A 270 8.58 -18.19 0.76
C ALA A 270 9.91 -18.29 -0.02
N LEU A 271 9.93 -19.07 -1.11
CA LEU A 271 11.09 -19.20 -1.99
C LEU A 271 11.44 -17.88 -2.68
N LEU A 272 10.43 -17.14 -3.12
CA LEU A 272 10.60 -15.82 -3.72
C LEU A 272 11.21 -14.85 -2.71
N ASN A 273 10.70 -14.81 -1.48
CA ASN A 273 11.25 -13.97 -0.42
C ASN A 273 12.70 -14.33 -0.09
N ALA A 274 13.01 -15.63 0.03
CA ALA A 274 14.37 -16.09 0.27
C ALA A 274 15.33 -15.71 -0.87
N SER A 275 14.88 -15.86 -2.12
CA SER A 275 15.63 -15.47 -3.32
C SER A 275 15.89 -13.96 -3.38
N MET A 276 14.85 -13.16 -3.11
CA MET A 276 14.94 -11.71 -3.02
C MET A 276 15.96 -11.29 -1.96
N MET A 277 15.84 -11.82 -0.74
CA MET A 277 16.71 -11.47 0.38
C MET A 277 18.16 -11.88 0.13
N ASN A 278 18.41 -13.09 -0.37
CA ASN A 278 19.74 -13.54 -0.78
C ASN A 278 20.33 -12.60 -1.84
N THR A 279 19.55 -12.22 -2.85
CA THR A 279 20.02 -11.32 -3.92
C THR A 279 20.34 -9.92 -3.38
N LEU A 280 19.44 -9.32 -2.61
CA LEU A 280 19.65 -7.98 -2.04
C LEU A 280 20.84 -7.97 -1.06
N SER A 281 21.01 -9.00 -0.24
CA SER A 281 22.11 -9.09 0.73
C SER A 281 23.51 -9.10 0.10
N ARG A 282 23.63 -9.49 -1.17
CA ARG A 282 24.89 -9.45 -1.93
C ARG A 282 25.25 -8.04 -2.42
N HIS A 283 24.26 -7.14 -2.48
CA HIS A 283 24.44 -5.80 -3.03
C HIS A 283 24.49 -4.71 -1.95
N VAL A 284 23.89 -4.97 -0.79
CA VAL A 284 23.80 -4.01 0.33
C VAL A 284 24.92 -4.26 1.34
N ASP A 285 25.38 -3.21 2.00
CA ASP A 285 26.24 -3.30 3.17
C ASP A 285 25.55 -4.08 4.31
N ARG A 286 26.30 -4.57 5.30
CA ARG A 286 25.73 -5.22 6.49
C ARG A 286 25.39 -4.22 7.59
N THR A 287 26.03 -3.04 7.55
CA THR A 287 25.81 -1.98 8.52
C THR A 287 24.58 -1.16 8.13
N PRO A 288 23.63 -0.93 9.06
CA PRO A 288 22.49 -0.08 8.77
C PRO A 288 22.89 1.41 8.80
N ALA A 289 22.48 2.19 7.80
CA ALA A 289 22.70 3.63 7.79
C ALA A 289 21.86 4.36 8.86
N LEU A 290 20.54 4.15 8.86
CA LEU A 290 19.63 4.81 9.82
C LEU A 290 18.78 3.80 10.60
N PRO A 291 19.39 3.00 11.51
CA PRO A 291 18.71 1.87 12.13
C PRO A 291 17.48 2.24 12.95
N GLN A 292 17.47 3.42 13.58
CA GLN A 292 16.34 3.91 14.37
C GLN A 292 15.21 4.46 13.49
N ALA A 293 15.54 5.20 12.42
CA ALA A 293 14.56 5.75 11.49
C ALA A 293 13.82 4.62 10.76
N ASN A 294 14.55 3.61 10.29
CA ASN A 294 13.95 2.42 9.68
C ASN A 294 13.01 1.68 10.64
N ARG A 295 13.41 1.55 11.91
CA ARG A 295 12.57 0.93 12.94
C ARG A 295 11.25 1.69 13.13
N ARG A 296 11.29 3.02 13.21
CA ARG A 296 10.07 3.85 13.36
C ARG A 296 9.13 3.69 12.17
N VAL A 297 9.67 3.69 10.95
CA VAL A 297 8.89 3.44 9.73
C VAL A 297 8.23 2.06 9.79
N ALA A 298 9.00 0.99 10.07
CA ALA A 298 8.43 -0.35 10.17
C ALA A 298 7.36 -0.48 11.27
N GLN A 299 7.61 0.08 12.46
CA GLN A 299 6.65 0.08 13.56
C GLN A 299 5.35 0.77 13.17
N SER A 300 5.43 1.93 12.50
CA SER A 300 4.24 2.65 12.05
C SER A 300 3.44 1.89 10.99
N VAL A 301 4.12 1.21 10.07
CA VAL A 301 3.47 0.33 9.09
C VAL A 301 2.80 -0.86 9.77
N ILE A 302 3.46 -1.49 10.73
CA ILE A 302 2.88 -2.59 11.52
C ILE A 302 1.66 -2.10 12.30
N LYS A 303 1.67 -0.90 12.86
CA LYS A 303 0.50 -0.30 13.53
C LYS A 303 -0.69 -0.04 12.58
N MET A 304 -0.44 0.10 11.28
CA MET A 304 -1.52 0.19 10.29
C MET A 304 -2.21 -1.17 10.08
N LEU A 305 -1.50 -2.26 10.38
CA LEU A 305 -2.04 -3.61 10.44
C LEU A 305 -2.80 -3.80 11.74
N ARG A 306 -3.91 -4.54 11.67
CA ARG A 306 -4.76 -4.75 12.84
C ARG A 306 -4.12 -5.81 13.75
N PRO A 307 -4.22 -5.68 15.08
CA PRO A 307 -3.69 -6.69 16.01
C PRO A 307 -4.27 -8.10 15.77
N ASN A 308 -5.53 -8.20 15.31
CA ASN A 308 -6.18 -9.48 15.02
C ASN A 308 -5.67 -10.18 13.75
N LEU A 309 -4.91 -9.48 12.90
CA LEU A 309 -4.21 -10.12 11.77
C LEU A 309 -3.00 -10.91 12.24
N PHE A 310 -2.58 -10.76 13.50
CA PHE A 310 -1.47 -11.49 14.09
C PHE A 310 -2.01 -12.63 14.95
N ASP A 311 -1.37 -13.79 14.87
CA ASP A 311 -1.59 -14.89 15.78
C ASP A 311 -0.93 -14.64 17.15
N ASP A 312 -1.08 -15.60 18.06
CA ASP A 312 -0.52 -15.52 19.41
C ASP A 312 1.02 -15.50 19.41
N TRP A 313 1.65 -15.85 18.28
CA TRP A 313 3.10 -15.82 18.08
C TRP A 313 3.59 -14.50 17.46
N GLY A 314 2.68 -13.63 17.03
CA GLY A 314 3.02 -12.39 16.32
C GLY A 314 3.27 -12.58 14.82
N GLU A 315 2.85 -13.71 14.25
CA GLU A 315 2.89 -13.96 12.82
C GLU A 315 1.58 -13.54 12.15
N LEU A 316 1.69 -13.05 10.91
CA LEU A 316 0.50 -12.67 10.12
C LEU A 316 -0.29 -13.91 9.72
N LYS A 317 -1.52 -14.00 10.25
CA LYS A 317 -2.50 -15.04 9.94
C LYS A 317 -2.72 -15.14 8.43
N SER A 318 -2.96 -16.36 7.97
CA SER A 318 -3.49 -16.57 6.63
C SER A 318 -4.93 -16.03 6.56
N LEU A 319 -5.39 -15.60 5.39
CA LEU A 319 -6.79 -15.18 5.22
C LEU A 319 -7.77 -16.31 5.54
N ARG A 320 -7.42 -17.57 5.25
CA ARG A 320 -8.24 -18.72 5.66
C ARG A 320 -8.42 -18.77 7.18
N GLN A 321 -7.33 -18.63 7.93
CA GLN A 321 -7.38 -18.61 9.39
C GLN A 321 -8.18 -17.41 9.90
N HIS A 322 -7.94 -16.22 9.35
CA HIS A 322 -8.70 -15.03 9.70
C HIS A 322 -10.20 -15.19 9.42
N ARG A 323 -10.59 -15.77 8.28
CA ARG A 323 -11.99 -16.05 7.95
C ARG A 323 -12.64 -17.02 8.93
N ILE A 324 -11.97 -18.12 9.26
CA ILE A 324 -12.48 -19.10 10.24
C ILE A 324 -12.72 -18.43 11.61
N GLU A 325 -11.80 -17.60 12.07
CA GLU A 325 -11.95 -16.89 13.35
C GLU A 325 -13.06 -15.83 13.32
N CYS A 326 -13.22 -15.12 12.20
CA CYS A 326 -14.28 -14.13 12.01
C CYS A 326 -15.67 -14.78 11.91
N ASP A 327 -15.79 -15.86 11.16
CA ASP A 327 -17.06 -16.61 10.99
C ASP A 327 -17.51 -17.18 12.35
N HIS A 328 -16.57 -17.70 13.15
CA HIS A 328 -16.89 -18.24 14.47
C HIS A 328 -17.47 -17.18 15.41
N ARG A 329 -16.90 -15.96 15.41
CA ARG A 329 -17.41 -14.84 16.21
C ARG A 329 -18.80 -14.37 15.78
N HIS A 330 -19.10 -14.38 14.48
CA HIS A 330 -20.45 -14.03 14.00
C HIS A 330 -21.46 -15.08 14.47
N SER A 331 -21.11 -16.37 14.41
CA SER A 331 -22.00 -17.44 14.90
C SER A 331 -22.26 -17.40 16.42
N GLU A 332 -21.29 -16.96 17.23
CA GLU A 332 -21.49 -16.76 18.67
C GLU A 332 -22.40 -15.57 18.98
N LEU A 333 -22.33 -14.49 18.18
CA LEU A 333 -23.19 -13.32 18.36
C LEU A 333 -24.63 -13.59 17.91
N ASP A 334 -24.81 -14.36 16.84
CA ASP A 334 -26.13 -14.79 16.34
C ASP A 334 -26.73 -15.95 17.16
N GLY A 335 -25.91 -16.64 17.97
CA GLY A 335 -26.30 -17.70 18.90
C GLY A 335 -27.12 -17.23 20.11
N LYS A 336 -27.46 -15.94 20.22
CA LYS A 336 -28.56 -15.48 21.08
C LYS A 336 -29.90 -15.92 20.48
N SER A 337 -30.25 -17.17 20.73
CA SER A 337 -31.66 -17.59 20.80
C SER A 337 -32.42 -16.61 21.70
N PRO A 338 -33.49 -15.95 21.22
CA PRO A 338 -34.41 -15.24 22.08
C PRO A 338 -35.32 -16.26 22.77
N THR A 339 -34.83 -16.97 23.78
CA THR A 339 -35.69 -17.58 24.81
C THR A 339 -34.90 -17.88 26.08
N ALA A 340 -35.21 -17.07 27.10
CA ALA A 340 -35.23 -17.38 28.53
C ALA A 340 -34.02 -18.13 29.11
N TRP A 341 -33.25 -17.46 29.99
CA TRP A 341 -33.18 -17.80 31.43
C TRP A 341 -32.68 -16.58 32.22
N ASN A 342 -33.57 -16.09 33.08
CA ASN A 342 -33.37 -15.49 34.40
C ASN A 342 -32.04 -14.83 34.78
N MET A 343 -32.21 -13.57 35.19
CA MET A 343 -31.74 -12.99 36.45
C MET A 343 -31.12 -14.01 37.43
N ASP A 344 -29.83 -13.89 37.72
CA ASP A 344 -29.34 -13.33 38.99
C ASP A 344 -27.80 -13.30 39.05
N ALA A 345 -27.32 -12.17 39.59
CA ALA A 345 -26.12 -11.98 40.42
C ALA A 345 -24.69 -12.13 39.87
N ASP A 346 -23.98 -11.01 39.99
CA ASP A 346 -22.69 -10.82 40.67
C ASP A 346 -21.34 -11.20 40.01
N ASP A 347 -20.56 -10.13 39.83
CA ASP A 347 -19.21 -9.92 40.38
C ASP A 347 -17.96 -10.22 39.53
N SER A 348 -17.16 -9.14 39.45
CA SER A 348 -15.71 -9.04 39.28
C SER A 348 -15.02 -9.45 37.98
N GLY A 349 -14.10 -8.58 37.54
CA GLY A 349 -12.81 -9.06 37.03
C GLY A 349 -12.32 -8.49 35.71
N ASP A 350 -11.91 -7.22 35.75
CA ASP A 350 -10.86 -6.59 34.95
C ASP A 350 -9.87 -7.58 34.28
N ARG A 351 -10.03 -7.86 32.97
CA ARG A 351 -9.05 -8.60 32.16
C ARG A 351 -9.06 -8.17 30.70
N GLY A 352 -7.92 -7.66 30.23
CA GLY A 352 -7.41 -8.06 28.90
C GLY A 352 -6.87 -6.97 27.96
N ASP A 353 -5.77 -6.29 28.30
CA ASP A 353 -4.96 -5.51 27.33
C ASP A 353 -3.44 -5.87 27.35
N ALA A 354 -3.09 -7.04 27.91
CA ALA A 354 -1.68 -7.43 28.09
C ALA A 354 -1.05 -8.20 26.91
N GLY A 355 -1.86 -8.85 26.04
CA GLY A 355 -1.33 -9.77 25.02
C GLY A 355 -0.68 -9.11 23.80
N ALA A 356 -1.19 -7.95 23.36
CA ALA A 356 -0.73 -7.31 22.11
C ALA A 356 0.65 -6.63 22.24
N LYS A 357 1.15 -6.38 23.46
CA LYS A 357 2.44 -5.73 23.69
C LYS A 357 3.62 -6.69 23.59
N ASP A 358 3.41 -7.99 23.86
CA ASP A 358 4.48 -8.99 23.94
C ASP A 358 4.85 -9.58 22.57
N SER A 359 3.86 -9.77 21.69
CA SER A 359 4.06 -10.24 20.31
C SER A 359 4.83 -9.23 19.44
N LEU A 360 4.68 -7.94 19.73
CA LEU A 360 5.53 -6.92 19.11
C LEU A 360 7.00 -7.13 19.49
N GLN A 361 7.33 -7.40 20.77
CA GLN A 361 8.72 -7.50 21.26
C GLN A 361 9.56 -8.60 20.59
N ARG A 362 8.97 -9.72 20.12
CA ARG A 362 9.73 -10.78 19.44
C ARG A 362 10.35 -10.35 18.11
N TRP A 363 9.70 -9.45 17.37
CA TRP A 363 10.28 -8.83 16.18
C TRP A 363 11.45 -7.87 16.50
N TYR A 364 11.70 -7.52 17.77
CA TYR A 364 12.75 -6.57 18.15
C TYR A 364 14.10 -7.21 18.50
N LEU A 365 14.15 -8.53 18.73
CA LEU A 365 15.35 -9.23 19.20
C LEU A 365 16.03 -10.11 18.14
N ALA A 366 15.49 -10.14 16.91
CA ALA A 366 16.11 -10.72 15.71
C ALA A 366 16.33 -9.63 14.65
#